data_AF-A0A1X1D784-F1
#
_entry.id   AF-A0A1X1D784-F1
#
_cell.length_a   1.000
_cell.length_b   1.000
_cell.length_c   1.000
_cell.angle_alpha   90.00
_cell.angle_beta   90.00
_cell.angle_gamma   90.00
#
_symmetry.space_group_name_H-M   'P 1'
#
loop_
_entity.id
_entity.type
_entity.pdbx_description
1 polymer ?
#
loop_
_entity_poly.entity_id
_entity_poly.type
_entity_poly.pdbx_seq_one_letter_code
_entity_poly.pdbx_strand_id
1 'polypeptide(L)'
;MKAATLLLAGAALLLSACSSNSDSEPPQQATAAHVQPHVIMSSMAEVNCSNAGGTLAFSRQLDGSRVGMCQLVNGRRCDEQALIGGSCAR
;
A
#
# COMPACT_ATOMS: atom_id res chain seq x y z
N MET A 1 -34.36 -0.23 -40.06
CA MET A 1 -33.95 -0.27 -38.63
C MET A 1 -33.07 -1.48 -38.26
N LYS A 2 -33.21 -2.66 -38.88
CA LYS A 2 -32.41 -3.86 -38.53
C LYS A 2 -30.93 -3.85 -38.97
N ALA A 3 -30.59 -3.13 -40.05
CA ALA A 3 -29.21 -3.01 -40.51
C ALA A 3 -28.36 -2.13 -39.57
N ALA A 4 -28.95 -1.07 -39.02
CA ALA A 4 -28.27 -0.18 -38.07
C ALA A 4 -27.92 -0.89 -36.76
N THR A 5 -28.80 -1.78 -36.27
CA THR A 5 -28.54 -2.59 -35.07
C THR A 5 -27.43 -3.60 -35.27
N LEU A 6 -27.29 -4.17 -36.48
CA LEU A 6 -26.19 -5.10 -36.81
C LEU A 6 -24.83 -4.38 -36.90
N LEU A 7 -24.81 -3.17 -37.46
CA LEU A 7 -23.59 -2.36 -37.54
C LEU A 7 -23.10 -1.90 -36.17
N LEU A 8 -24.02 -1.48 -35.29
CA LEU A 8 -23.69 -1.07 -33.92
C LEU A 8 -23.13 -2.24 -33.09
N ALA A 9 -23.69 -3.45 -33.25
CA ALA A 9 -23.19 -4.64 -32.56
C ALA A 9 -21.78 -5.04 -33.04
N GLY A 10 -21.52 -4.99 -34.35
CA GLY A 10 -20.19 -5.28 -34.91
C GLY A 10 -19.12 -4.29 -34.45
N ALA A 11 -19.46 -3.01 -34.37
CA ALA A 11 -18.54 -1.98 -33.86
C ALA A 11 -18.16 -2.21 -32.39
N ALA A 12 -19.12 -2.58 -31.54
CA ALA A 12 -18.86 -2.84 -30.12
C ALA A 12 -17.90 -4.02 -29.88
N LEU A 13 -17.99 -5.08 -30.70
CA LEU A 13 -17.05 -6.21 -30.61
C LEU A 13 -15.62 -5.81 -31.02
N LEU A 14 -15.46 -4.95 -32.03
CA LEU A 14 -14.14 -4.50 -32.49
C LEU A 14 -13.40 -3.63 -31.45
N LEU A 15 -14.12 -2.82 -30.65
CA LEU A 15 -13.50 -2.00 -29.60
C LEU A 15 -12.95 -2.84 -28.42
N SER A 16 -13.50 -4.03 -28.16
CA SER A 16 -13.04 -4.90 -27.06
C SER A 16 -11.68 -5.59 -27.33
N ALA A 17 -11.24 -5.65 -28.59
CA ALA A 17 -9.99 -6.31 -28.97
C ALA A 17 -8.73 -5.46 -28.74
N CYS A 18 -8.87 -4.14 -28.49
CA CYS A 18 -7.73 -3.25 -28.30
C CYS A 18 -7.13 -3.26 -26.88
N SER A 19 -7.73 -3.99 -25.92
CA SER A 19 -7.22 -4.07 -24.53
C SER A 19 -6.37 -5.31 -24.24
N SER A 20 -6.08 -6.14 -25.25
CA SER A 20 -5.40 -7.44 -25.06
C SER A 20 -3.93 -7.48 -25.46
N ASN A 21 -3.28 -6.34 -25.75
CA ASN A 21 -1.83 -6.31 -25.93
C ASN A 21 -1.13 -6.34 -24.56
N SER A 22 -1.14 -7.54 -23.95
CA SER A 22 -0.55 -7.86 -22.66
C SER A 22 0.98 -7.96 -22.68
N ASP A 23 1.62 -7.77 -23.84
CA ASP A 23 3.05 -8.09 -24.06
C ASP A 23 3.99 -6.88 -23.89
N SER A 24 3.54 -5.76 -23.32
CA SER A 24 4.38 -4.55 -23.23
C SER A 24 4.20 -3.75 -21.94
N GLU A 25 3.91 -4.41 -20.83
CA GLU A 25 4.12 -3.77 -19.54
C GLU A 25 5.57 -4.00 -19.11
N PRO A 26 6.44 -2.97 -19.11
CA PRO A 26 7.79 -3.12 -18.56
C PRO A 26 7.66 -3.52 -17.08
N PRO A 27 8.49 -4.45 -16.58
CA PRO A 27 8.46 -4.82 -15.17
C PRO A 27 8.60 -3.53 -14.37
N GLN A 28 7.70 -3.31 -13.41
CA GLN A 28 7.83 -2.22 -12.45
C GLN A 28 9.03 -2.51 -11.56
N GLN A 29 10.21 -2.21 -12.11
CA GLN A 29 11.47 -2.25 -11.40
C GLN A 29 11.42 -1.06 -10.44
N ALA A 30 10.89 -1.31 -9.24
CA ALA A 30 10.94 -0.39 -8.12
C ALA A 30 12.42 -0.01 -7.89
N THR A 31 12.84 1.07 -8.55
CA THR A 31 14.22 1.59 -8.55
C THR A 31 14.47 2.49 -7.33
N ALA A 32 13.54 2.50 -6.37
CA ALA A 32 13.88 2.91 -5.02
C ALA A 32 14.86 1.85 -4.52
N ALA A 33 16.15 2.21 -4.54
CA ALA A 33 17.26 1.47 -3.97
C ALA A 33 16.79 0.72 -2.72
N HIS A 34 17.18 -0.55 -2.60
CA HIS A 34 16.91 -1.47 -1.49
C HIS A 34 17.44 -0.97 -0.14
N VAL A 35 17.07 0.26 0.23
CA VAL A 35 17.30 0.87 1.51
C VAL A 35 16.11 0.42 2.33
N GLN A 36 16.35 -0.60 3.14
CA GLN A 36 15.39 -1.01 4.15
C GLN A 36 14.99 0.24 4.94
N PRO A 37 13.71 0.63 4.99
CA PRO A 37 13.29 1.79 5.75
C PRO A 37 13.67 1.58 7.21
N HIS A 38 14.76 2.22 7.66
CA HIS A 38 15.21 2.08 9.03
C HIS A 38 14.33 2.91 9.95
N VAL A 39 13.35 2.26 10.57
CA VAL A 39 12.40 2.88 11.50
C VAL A 39 13.11 3.37 12.75
N ILE A 40 13.16 4.69 12.95
CA ILE A 40 13.68 5.29 14.19
C ILE A 40 12.54 5.31 15.19
N MET A 41 12.66 4.51 16.24
CA MET A 41 11.71 4.44 17.35
C MET A 41 12.45 4.01 18.62
N SER A 42 11.88 4.26 19.80
CA SER A 42 12.45 3.77 21.05
C SER A 42 12.39 2.24 21.15
N SER A 43 13.39 1.65 21.81
CA SER A 43 13.50 0.20 21.98
C SER A 43 12.27 -0.41 22.67
N MET A 44 11.64 0.32 23.60
CA MET A 44 10.39 -0.10 24.24
C MET A 44 9.25 -0.23 23.24
N ALA A 45 9.08 0.74 22.35
CA ALA A 45 8.03 0.68 21.36
C ALA A 45 8.31 -0.39 20.29
N GLU A 46 9.58 -0.65 19.96
CA GLU A 46 9.95 -1.70 19.01
C GLU A 46 9.57 -3.08 19.56
N VAL A 47 9.91 -3.32 20.83
CA VAL A 47 9.54 -4.53 21.56
C VAL A 47 8.02 -4.65 21.70
N ASN A 48 7.32 -3.57 22.03
CA ASN A 48 5.86 -3.62 22.13
C ASN A 48 5.19 -3.86 20.77
N CYS A 49 5.75 -3.32 19.69
CA CYS A 49 5.23 -3.56 18.35
C CYS A 49 5.39 -5.02 17.93
N SER A 50 6.57 -5.61 18.16
CA SER A 50 6.81 -7.03 17.86
C SER A 50 5.98 -7.96 18.75
N ASN A 51 5.83 -7.64 20.04
CA ASN A 51 4.96 -8.37 20.96
C ASN A 51 3.48 -8.32 20.57
N ALA A 52 3.03 -7.20 20.01
CA ALA A 52 1.67 -7.06 19.49
C ALA A 52 1.48 -7.73 18.10
N GLY A 53 2.51 -8.38 17.57
CA GLY A 53 2.48 -9.03 16.25
C GLY A 53 2.48 -8.04 15.09
N GLY A 54 2.91 -6.79 15.32
CA GLY A 54 2.98 -5.76 14.30
C GLY A 54 4.32 -5.70 13.56
N THR A 55 4.37 -4.80 12.59
CA THR A 55 5.56 -4.48 11.80
C THR A 55 5.87 -2.99 11.91
N LEU A 56 7.15 -2.66 11.97
CA LEU A 56 7.60 -1.28 11.99
C LEU A 56 7.41 -0.63 10.61
N ALA A 57 6.85 0.56 10.60
CA ALA A 57 6.67 1.37 9.42
C ALA A 57 6.90 2.85 9.74
N PHE A 58 7.04 3.67 8.71
CA PHE A 58 7.05 5.11 8.86
C PHE A 58 5.81 5.74 8.26
N SER A 59 5.34 6.82 8.90
CA SER A 59 4.44 7.77 8.29
C SER A 59 5.17 9.06 7.97
N ARG A 60 4.74 9.73 6.89
CA ARG A 60 5.07 11.13 6.67
C ARG A 60 3.95 11.97 7.27
N GLN A 61 4.34 12.90 8.12
CA GLN A 61 3.42 13.85 8.73
C GLN A 61 3.21 15.05 7.79
N LEU A 62 2.17 15.86 8.03
CA LEU A 62 1.85 17.01 7.16
C LEU A 62 2.96 18.08 7.17
N ASP A 63 3.72 18.18 8.25
CA ASP A 63 4.90 19.04 8.38
C ASP A 63 6.14 18.47 7.63
N GLY A 64 6.03 17.28 7.04
CA GLY A 64 7.09 16.63 6.28
C GLY A 64 8.05 15.77 7.11
N SER A 65 7.92 15.77 8.44
CA SER A 65 8.67 14.84 9.30
C SER A 65 8.28 13.39 9.05
N ARG A 66 9.20 12.48 9.42
CA ARG A 66 8.99 11.04 9.39
C ARG A 66 8.81 10.55 10.81
N VAL A 67 7.69 9.90 11.09
CA VAL A 67 7.39 9.33 12.41
C VAL A 67 7.31 7.81 12.32
N GLY A 68 8.02 7.13 13.22
CA GLY A 68 7.93 5.68 13.36
C GLY A 68 6.55 5.29 13.89
N MET A 69 5.94 4.29 13.28
CA MET A 69 4.65 3.72 13.69
C MET A 69 4.70 2.19 13.61
N CYS A 70 3.94 1.54 14.49
CA CYS A 70 3.67 0.12 14.39
C CYS A 70 2.41 -0.13 13.56
N GLN A 71 2.51 -0.94 12.52
CA GLN A 71 1.38 -1.51 11.79
C GLN A 71 1.02 -2.87 12.37
N LEU A 72 -0.14 -2.95 13.02
CA LEU A 72 -0.68 -4.18 13.58
C LEU A 72 -1.44 -4.99 12.52
N VAL A 73 -1.54 -6.30 12.72
CA VAL A 73 -2.27 -7.23 11.84
C VAL A 73 -3.77 -6.95 11.74
N ASN A 74 -4.34 -6.25 12.72
CA ASN A 74 -5.73 -5.79 12.70
C ASN A 74 -5.94 -4.52 11.85
N GLY A 75 -4.89 -4.01 11.21
CA GLY A 75 -4.93 -2.79 10.40
C GLY A 75 -4.77 -1.49 11.19
N ARG A 76 -4.59 -1.55 12.51
CA ARG A 76 -4.32 -0.35 13.32
C ARG A 76 -2.89 0.12 13.13
N ARG A 77 -2.73 1.44 13.15
CA ARG A 77 -1.42 2.13 13.13
C ARG A 77 -1.28 2.91 14.42
N CYS A 78 -0.19 2.65 15.13
CA CYS A 78 0.07 3.30 16.40
C CYS A 78 1.42 3.99 16.38
N ASP A 79 1.45 5.18 16.94
CA ASP A 79 2.68 5.88 17.23
C ASP A 79 3.40 5.28 18.44
N GLU A 80 4.63 5.73 18.65
CA GLU A 80 5.48 5.31 19.75
C GLU A 80 4.82 5.48 21.13
N GLN A 81 4.11 6.59 21.38
CA GLN A 81 3.52 6.87 22.68
C GLN A 81 2.33 5.94 22.96
N ALA A 82 1.52 5.64 21.94
CA ALA A 82 0.44 4.67 22.07
C ALA A 82 0.94 3.23 22.30
N LEU A 83 2.10 2.88 21.76
CA LEU A 83 2.77 1.60 22.00
C LEU A 83 3.31 1.51 23.43
N ILE A 84 4.00 2.54 23.91
CA ILE A 84 4.56 2.60 25.26
C ILE A 84 3.44 2.65 26.30
N GLY A 85 2.41 3.45 26.05
CA GLY A 85 1.24 3.62 26.94
C GLY A 85 0.26 2.44 26.92
N GLY A 86 0.47 1.43 26.06
CA GLY A 86 -0.37 0.23 26.00
C GLY A 86 -1.79 0.45 25.45
N SER A 87 -2.08 1.62 24.89
CA SER A 87 -3.38 1.92 24.24
C SER A 87 -3.49 1.34 22.83
N CYS A 88 -2.35 0.96 22.25
CA CYS A 88 -2.24 0.42 20.90
C CYS A 88 -2.56 -1.09 20.78
N ALA A 89 -2.15 -1.89 21.77
CA ALA A 89 -2.15 -3.35 21.68
C ALA A 89 -3.40 -4.03 22.30
N ARG A 90 -4.38 -3.24 22.75
CA ARG A 90 -5.66 -3.72 23.29
C ARG A 90 -6.76 -3.69 22.24
#